data_AF-A0A928RZ89-F1
#
_entry.id   AF-A0A928RZ89-F1
#
_cell.length_a   1.000
_cell.length_b   1.000
_cell.length_c   1.000
_cell.angle_alpha   90.00
_cell.angle_beta   90.00
_cell.angle_gamma   90.00
#
_symmetry.space_group_name_H-M   'P 1'
#
loop_
_entity.id
_entity.type
_entity.pdbx_description
1 polymer ?
#
loop_
_entity_poly.entity_id
_entity_poly.type
_entity_poly.pdbx_seq_one_letter_code
_entity_poly.pdbx_strand_id
1 'polypeptide(L)'
;MRKGFLAERIADYALGLKFADLPQTIAHEAKKRVVDSFACMLGGLESPPARAAIGALPEVLSGLSATVLGTKIRTTPEHAAFANGILVRYLDFNDTYLSKEPS
;
A
#
# COMPACT_ATOMS: atom_id res chain seq x y z
N MET A 1 24.36 -25.24 -13.38
CA MET A 1 23.64 -23.97 -13.67
C MET A 1 24.04 -22.95 -12.63
N ARG A 2 24.67 -21.84 -13.02
CA ARG A 2 25.02 -20.76 -12.07
C ARG A 2 23.71 -20.23 -11.51
N LYS A 3 23.47 -20.37 -10.19
CA LYS A 3 22.36 -19.69 -9.53
C LYS A 3 22.60 -18.19 -9.72
N GLY A 4 21.69 -17.51 -10.40
CA GLY A 4 21.74 -16.05 -10.56
C GLY A 4 21.83 -15.34 -9.21
N PHE A 5 22.21 -14.06 -9.22
CA PHE A 5 22.23 -13.23 -8.03
C PHE A 5 20.87 -13.28 -7.33
N LEU A 6 20.85 -13.06 -6.01
CA LEU A 6 19.59 -13.05 -5.26
C LEU A 6 18.59 -12.03 -5.83
N ALA A 7 19.08 -10.88 -6.29
CA ALA A 7 18.26 -9.86 -6.95
C ALA A 7 17.58 -10.39 -8.21
N GLU A 8 18.30 -11.16 -9.05
CA GLU A 8 17.75 -11.78 -10.26
C GLU A 8 16.65 -12.78 -9.90
N ARG A 9 16.86 -13.60 -8.86
CA ARG A 9 15.85 -14.57 -8.40
C ARG A 9 14.57 -13.89 -7.89
N ILE A 10 14.69 -12.76 -7.21
CA ILE A 10 13.53 -11.98 -6.75
C ILE A 10 12.80 -11.35 -7.93
N ALA A 11 13.54 -10.79 -8.89
CA ALA A 11 12.98 -10.23 -10.11
C ALA A 11 12.25 -11.31 -10.93
N ASP A 12 12.87 -12.46 -11.16
CA ASP A 12 12.29 -13.60 -11.88
C ASP A 12 11.00 -14.09 -11.22
N TYR A 13 10.99 -14.20 -9.88
CA TYR A 13 9.79 -14.55 -9.13
C TYR A 13 8.68 -13.51 -9.30
N ALA A 14 8.99 -12.22 -9.13
CA ALA A 14 8.00 -11.15 -9.22
C ALA A 14 7.41 -11.01 -10.64
N LEU A 15 8.22 -11.22 -11.68
CA LEU A 15 7.79 -11.18 -13.08
C LEU A 15 7.06 -12.45 -13.53
N GLY A 16 7.39 -13.60 -12.93
CA GLY A 16 6.85 -14.91 -13.32
C GLY A 16 5.55 -15.30 -12.61
N LEU A 17 5.27 -14.74 -11.42
CA LEU A 17 4.11 -15.10 -10.61
C LEU A 17 2.79 -14.71 -11.31
N LYS A 18 1.88 -15.68 -11.48
CA LYS A 18 0.53 -15.42 -11.98
C LYS A 18 -0.49 -15.60 -10.87
N PHE A 19 -1.60 -14.86 -10.97
CA PHE A 19 -2.70 -15.00 -10.01
C PHE A 19 -3.24 -16.44 -9.93
N ALA A 20 -3.24 -17.17 -11.04
CA ALA A 20 -3.67 -18.56 -11.10
C ALA A 20 -2.77 -19.52 -10.31
N ASP A 21 -1.54 -19.12 -10.01
CA ASP A 21 -0.59 -19.91 -9.21
C ASP A 21 -0.83 -19.75 -7.70
N LEU A 22 -1.67 -18.79 -7.30
CA LEU A 22 -1.96 -18.50 -5.89
C LEU A 22 -3.01 -19.46 -5.33
N PRO A 23 -2.74 -20.14 -4.20
CA PRO A 23 -3.77 -20.84 -3.47
C PRO A 23 -4.91 -19.89 -3.09
N GLN A 24 -6.15 -20.37 -3.17
CA GLN A 24 -7.32 -19.55 -2.84
C GLN A 24 -7.26 -18.97 -1.41
N THR A 25 -6.66 -19.72 -0.49
CA THR A 25 -6.42 -19.28 0.89
C THR A 25 -5.50 -18.05 0.93
N ILE A 26 -4.41 -18.02 0.15
CA ILE A 26 -3.50 -16.87 0.08
C ILE A 26 -4.18 -15.65 -0.51
N ALA A 27 -4.97 -15.82 -1.58
CA ALA A 27 -5.74 -14.72 -2.16
C ALA A 27 -6.80 -14.20 -1.18
N HIS A 28 -7.40 -15.07 -0.37
CA HIS A 28 -8.33 -14.68 0.68
C HIS A 28 -7.62 -13.89 1.81
N GLU A 29 -6.46 -14.35 2.28
CA GLU A 29 -5.66 -13.63 3.27
C GLU A 29 -5.28 -12.24 2.75
N ALA A 30 -4.78 -12.12 1.52
CA ALA A 30 -4.42 -10.84 0.90
C ALA A 30 -5.59 -9.85 0.89
N LYS A 31 -6.81 -10.32 0.59
CA LYS A 31 -8.03 -9.49 0.64
C LYS A 31 -8.31 -8.96 2.05
N LYS A 32 -8.06 -9.74 3.11
CA LYS A 32 -8.22 -9.26 4.49
C LYS A 32 -7.26 -8.12 4.81
N ARG A 33 -5.99 -8.18 4.39
CA ARG A 33 -5.04 -7.07 4.57
C ARG A 33 -5.48 -5.79 3.86
N VAL A 34 -6.07 -5.91 2.67
CA VAL A 34 -6.62 -4.76 1.95
C VAL A 34 -7.74 -4.11 2.75
N VAL A 35 -8.68 -4.90 3.27
CA VAL A 35 -9.80 -4.39 4.10
C VAL A 35 -9.28 -3.74 5.39
N ASP A 36 -8.32 -4.37 6.05
CA ASP A 36 -7.67 -3.85 7.26
C ASP A 36 -6.95 -2.52 7.02
N SER A 37 -6.22 -2.40 5.92
CA SER A 37 -5.56 -1.16 5.51
C SER A 37 -6.57 -0.02 5.32
N PHE A 38 -7.72 -0.29 4.68
CA PHE A 38 -8.79 0.70 4.54
C PHE A 38 -9.37 1.11 5.90
N ALA A 39 -9.54 0.19 6.84
CA ALA A 39 -10.04 0.51 8.18
C ALA A 39 -9.06 1.43 8.93
N CYS A 40 -7.76 1.13 8.89
CA CYS A 40 -6.73 1.95 9.51
C CYS A 40 -6.67 3.35 8.88
N MET A 41 -6.72 3.40 7.55
CA MET A 41 -6.74 4.64 6.79
C MET A 41 -7.92 5.54 7.20
N LEU A 42 -9.12 5.00 7.33
CA LEU A 42 -10.30 5.75 7.78
C LEU A 42 -10.08 6.35 9.18
N GLY A 43 -9.47 5.58 10.10
CA GLY A 43 -9.11 6.07 11.42
C GLY A 43 -7.98 7.12 11.42
N GLY A 44 -7.16 7.17 10.37
CA GLY A 44 -6.07 8.14 10.20
C GLY A 44 -6.44 9.46 9.50
N LEU A 45 -7.65 9.59 8.95
CA LEU A 45 -8.07 10.74 8.12
C LEU A 45 -7.89 12.09 8.80
N GLU A 46 -8.23 12.18 10.09
CA GLU A 46 -8.14 13.42 10.87
C GLU A 46 -6.83 13.55 11.65
N SER A 47 -5.81 12.77 11.30
CA SER A 47 -4.53 12.87 11.96
C SER A 47 -3.77 14.14 11.58
N PRO A 48 -3.03 14.77 12.51
CA PRO A 48 -2.15 15.89 12.19
C PRO A 48 -1.18 15.63 11.02
N PRO A 49 -0.46 14.47 10.96
CA PRO A 49 0.43 14.20 9.82
C PRO A 49 -0.31 14.02 8.50
N ALA A 50 -1.50 13.39 8.48
CA ALA A 50 -2.27 13.28 7.25
C ALA A 50 -2.71 14.65 6.73
N ARG A 51 -3.24 15.53 7.61
CA ARG A 51 -3.61 16.89 7.20
C ARG A 51 -2.43 17.68 6.67
N ALA A 52 -1.28 17.60 7.34
CA ALA A 52 -0.07 18.29 6.91
C ALA A 52 0.42 17.79 5.54
N ALA A 53 0.46 16.46 5.35
CA ALA A 53 0.85 15.87 4.07
C ALA A 53 -0.12 16.26 2.96
N ILE A 54 -1.42 16.02 3.14
CA ILE A 54 -2.45 16.31 2.13
C ILE A 54 -2.48 17.80 1.77
N GLY A 55 -2.33 18.69 2.76
CA GLY A 55 -2.29 20.13 2.54
C GLY A 55 -1.06 20.62 1.76
N ALA A 56 0.00 19.82 1.68
CA ALA A 56 1.21 20.14 0.93
C ALA A 56 1.21 19.57 -0.51
N LEU A 57 0.23 18.73 -0.88
CA LEU A 57 0.24 18.06 -2.18
C LEU A 57 -0.27 18.97 -3.30
N PRO A 58 0.39 18.98 -4.47
CA PRO A 58 -0.11 19.67 -5.64
C PRO A 58 -1.31 18.92 -6.22
N GLU A 59 -2.37 19.64 -6.58
CA GLU A 59 -3.50 19.05 -7.29
C GLU A 59 -3.17 18.86 -8.78
N VAL A 60 -3.52 17.69 -9.32
CA VAL A 60 -3.34 17.36 -10.75
C VAL A 60 -4.70 17.40 -11.42
N LEU A 61 -4.88 18.41 -12.29
CA LEU A 61 -6.16 18.67 -12.98
C LEU A 61 -6.30 17.93 -14.32
N SER A 62 -5.19 17.43 -14.89
CA SER A 62 -5.18 16.71 -16.17
C SER A 62 -4.02 15.71 -16.26
N GLY A 63 -4.21 14.63 -17.00
CA GLY A 63 -3.20 13.57 -17.15
C GLY A 63 -3.33 12.45 -16.11
N LEU A 64 -2.26 11.65 -15.98
CA LEU A 64 -2.23 10.53 -15.05
C LEU A 64 -2.30 11.03 -13.60
N SER A 65 -3.34 10.62 -12.89
CA SER A 65 -3.58 11.04 -11.51
C SER A 65 -4.21 9.93 -10.68
N ALA A 66 -3.91 9.94 -9.38
CA ALA A 66 -4.45 9.04 -8.39
C ALA A 66 -5.12 9.83 -7.26
N THR A 67 -6.04 9.16 -6.55
CA THR A 67 -6.85 9.78 -5.50
C THR A 67 -6.16 9.67 -4.14
N VAL A 68 -6.15 10.78 -3.39
CA VAL A 68 -5.93 10.75 -1.95
C VAL A 68 -7.21 10.23 -1.30
N LEU A 69 -7.16 9.00 -0.78
CA LEU A 69 -8.34 8.28 -0.30
C LEU A 69 -9.01 9.03 0.87
N GLY A 70 -10.34 9.02 0.89
CA GLY A 70 -11.14 9.79 1.85
C GLY A 70 -11.27 11.28 1.54
N THR A 71 -10.75 11.75 0.40
CA THR A 71 -10.85 13.14 -0.06
C THR A 71 -11.33 13.22 -1.51
N LYS A 72 -11.53 14.44 -2.02
CA LYS A 72 -11.75 14.71 -3.45
C LYS A 72 -10.47 15.04 -4.22
N ILE A 73 -9.33 15.10 -3.52
CA ILE A 73 -8.05 15.55 -4.10
C ILE A 73 -7.50 14.45 -5.00
N ARG A 74 -7.07 14.86 -6.20
CA ARG A 74 -6.30 14.02 -7.11
C ARG A 74 -4.94 14.65 -7.33
N THR A 75 -3.89 13.84 -7.26
CA THR A 75 -2.50 14.25 -7.45
C THR A 75 -1.76 13.18 -8.25
N THR A 76 -0.44 13.28 -8.38
CA THR A 76 0.36 12.27 -9.04
C THR A 76 0.34 10.94 -8.27
N PRO A 77 0.51 9.78 -8.92
CA PRO A 77 0.47 8.47 -8.25
C PRO A 77 1.38 8.35 -7.04
N GLU A 78 2.60 8.89 -7.12
CA GLU A 78 3.59 8.88 -6.05
C GLU A 78 3.14 9.70 -4.83
N HIS A 79 2.54 10.87 -5.04
CA HIS A 79 2.03 11.71 -3.97
C HIS A 79 0.79 11.11 -3.31
N ALA A 80 -0.12 10.55 -4.11
CA ALA A 80 -1.29 9.86 -3.58
C ALA A 80 -0.88 8.63 -2.76
N ALA A 81 0.09 7.84 -3.25
CA ALA A 81 0.62 6.70 -2.51
C ALA A 81 1.26 7.12 -1.18
N PHE A 82 2.03 8.22 -1.16
CA PHE A 82 2.62 8.76 0.06
C PHE A 82 1.54 9.18 1.08
N ALA A 83 0.54 9.95 0.64
CA ALA A 83 -0.55 10.40 1.51
C ALA A 83 -1.36 9.22 2.07
N ASN A 84 -1.72 8.27 1.21
CA ASN A 84 -2.47 7.07 1.60
C ASN A 84 -1.65 6.19 2.55
N GLY A 85 -0.33 6.11 2.37
CA GLY A 85 0.57 5.41 3.29
C GLY A 85 0.57 6.02 4.70
N ILE A 86 0.58 7.34 4.81
CA ILE A 86 0.46 8.04 6.11
C ILE A 86 -0.86 7.68 6.78
N LEU A 87 -1.96 7.73 6.04
CA LEU A 87 -3.29 7.40 6.57
C LEU A 87 -3.33 5.98 7.13
N VAL A 88 -2.84 4.99 6.37
CA VAL A 88 -2.83 3.58 6.79
C VAL A 88 -1.97 3.37 8.04
N ARG A 89 -0.81 4.03 8.13
CA ARG A 89 0.16 3.77 9.19
C ARG A 89 -0.03 4.62 10.45
N TYR A 90 -0.86 5.67 10.42
CA TYR A 90 -0.94 6.63 11.52
C TYR A 90 -1.32 6.01 12.87
N LEU A 91 -2.33 5.14 12.89
CA LEU A 91 -2.80 4.50 14.12
C LEU A 91 -1.93 3.33 14.57
N ASP A 92 -1.00 2.88 13.72
CA ASP A 92 -0.21 1.66 13.88
C ASP A 92 -1.07 0.42 14.22
N PHE A 93 -2.29 0.39 13.66
CA PHE A 93 -3.26 -0.71 13.78
C PHE A 93 -3.31 -1.60 12.55
N ASN A 94 -2.52 -1.28 11.52
CA ASN A 94 -2.45 -2.12 10.33
C ASN A 94 -1.89 -3.49 10.69
N ASP A 95 -2.25 -4.47 9.87
CA ASP A 95 -1.84 -5.85 9.95
C ASP A 95 -0.41 -6.05 10.51
N THR A 96 -0.34 -6.46 11.77
CA THR A 96 0.90 -6.99 12.31
C THR A 96 1.09 -8.37 11.71
N TYR A 97 2.12 -8.53 10.87
CA TYR A 97 2.67 -9.86 10.68
C TYR A 97 3.30 -10.28 12.00
N LEU A 98 2.51 -10.91 12.87
CA LEU A 98 3.05 -11.79 13.89
C LEU A 98 3.69 -12.95 13.13
N SER A 99 4.99 -12.81 12.85
CA SER A 99 5.87 -13.94 12.58
C SER A 99 5.68 -14.98 13.69
N LYS A 100 6.35 -16.11 13.59
CA LYS A 100 6.52 -16.99 14.75
C LYS A 100 7.89 -16.69 15.41
N GLU A 101 8.35 -15.45 15.72
CA GLU A 101 7.69 -14.18 16.13
C GLU A 101 8.44 -12.89 15.67
N PRO A 102 7.79 -11.71 15.50
CA PRO A 102 8.22 -10.68 14.55
C PRO A 102 9.27 -9.69 15.04
N SER A 103 10.34 -9.59 14.24
CA SER A 103 10.94 -8.34 13.74
C SER A 103 11.71 -8.64 12.47
#